data_AF-A0A9X2MLN9-F1
#
_entry.id   AF-A0A9X2MLN9-F1
#
_cell.length_a   1.000
_cell.length_b   1.000
_cell.length_c   1.000
_cell.angle_alpha   90.00
_cell.angle_beta   90.00
_cell.angle_gamma   90.00
#
_symmetry.space_group_name_H-M   'P 1'
#
loop_
_entity.id
_entity.type
_entity.pdbx_description
1 polymer ?
#
loop_
_entity_poly.entity_id
_entity_poly.type
_entity_poly.pdbx_seq_one_letter_code
_entity_poly.pdbx_strand_id
1 'polypeptide(L)' 'MMHIECECGNRTELFATGDRDEQGREFIELEDDDRFSFAIGEDSIVFKCGFCGYRYRLKRYE' A
#
# COMPACT_ATOMS: atom_id res chain seq x y z
N MET A 1 12.98 8.87 -0.68
CA MET A 1 11.55 8.70 -0.97
C MET A 1 11.20 7.26 -0.63
N MET A 2 10.06 7.02 0.01
CA MET A 2 9.65 5.66 0.38
C MET A 2 8.99 4.99 -0.83
N HIS A 3 9.14 3.68 -0.98
CA HIS A 3 8.56 2.92 -2.09
C HIS A 3 8.05 1.56 -1.63
N ILE A 4 7.15 0.99 -2.42
CA ILE A 4 6.74 -0.42 -2.33
C ILE A 4 7.30 -1.14 -3.54
N GLU A 5 7.97 -2.27 -3.30
CA GLU A 5 8.48 -3.14 -4.36
C GLU A 5 7.93 -4.56 -4.18
N CYS A 6 7.39 -5.10 -5.26
CA CYS A 6 6.93 -6.48 -5.36
C CYS A 6 8.10 -7.41 -5.69
N GLU A 7 8.00 -8.69 -5.29
CA GLU A 7 8.98 -9.74 -5.64
C GLU A 7 9.29 -9.88 -7.15
N CYS A 8 8.38 -9.43 -8.03
CA CYS A 8 8.59 -9.45 -9.48
C CYS A 8 9.32 -8.21 -10.03
N GLY A 9 9.79 -7.32 -9.16
CA GLY A 9 10.43 -6.04 -9.52
C GLY A 9 9.48 -4.90 -9.85
N ASN A 10 8.15 -5.09 -9.71
CA ASN A 10 7.21 -3.97 -9.85
C ASN A 10 7.34 -3.04 -8.64
N ARG A 11 7.62 -1.76 -8.89
CA ARG A 11 7.88 -0.76 -7.86
C ARG A 11 7.05 0.50 -8.05
N THR A 12 6.50 1.07 -6.98
CA THR A 12 5.84 2.38 -6.99
C THR A 12 6.33 3.22 -5.82
N GLU A 13 6.44 4.54 -6.02
CA GLU A 13 6.83 5.46 -4.96
C GLU A 13 5.61 5.84 -4.10
N LEU A 14 5.90 6.20 -2.86
CA LEU A 14 4.93 6.67 -1.88
C LEU A 14 5.14 8.16 -1.67
N PHE A 15 4.07 8.95 -1.77
CA PHE A 15 4.10 10.37 -1.47
C PHE A 15 3.26 10.68 -0.22
N ALA A 16 3.73 11.64 0.57
CA ALA A 16 3.00 12.16 1.71
C ALA A 16 1.86 13.07 1.23
N THR A 17 0.66 12.88 1.77
CA THR A 17 -0.50 13.73 1.42
C THR A 17 -0.48 15.08 2.14
N GLY A 18 0.31 15.18 3.22
CA GLY A 18 0.32 16.32 4.15
C GLY A 18 -0.69 16.20 5.29
N ASP A 19 -1.61 15.24 5.22
CA ASP A 19 -2.54 14.94 6.30
C ASP A 19 -1.91 14.03 7.36
N ARG A 20 -2.30 14.21 8.62
CA ARG A 20 -1.79 13.43 9.75
C ARG A 20 -2.92 12.92 10.64
N ASP A 21 -2.69 11.77 11.27
CA ASP A 21 -3.60 11.23 12.28
C ASP A 21 -3.35 11.82 13.67
N GLU A 22 -4.16 11.39 14.65
CA GLU A 22 -4.08 11.84 16.06
C GLU A 22 -2.75 11.51 16.74
N GLN A 23 -1.96 10.58 16.17
CA GLN A 23 -0.65 10.17 16.67
C GLN A 23 0.49 10.86 15.90
N GLY A 24 0.17 11.77 14.98
CA GLY A 24 1.13 12.50 14.16
C GLY A 24 1.72 11.70 12.99
N ARG A 25 1.15 10.53 12.66
CA ARG A 25 1.57 9.72 11.51
C ARG A 25 0.99 10.33 10.24
N GLU A 26 1.83 10.47 9.22
CA GLU A 26 1.45 11.08 7.95
C GLU A 26 0.81 10.04 7.02
N PHE A 27 -0.31 10.41 6.41
CA PHE A 27 -0.95 9.59 5.39
C PHE A 27 -0.12 9.62 4.10
N ILE A 28 -0.03 8.46 3.46
CA ILE A 28 0.71 8.28 2.21
C ILE A 28 -0.20 7.69 1.13
N GLU A 29 0.08 8.05 -0.11
CA GLU A 29 -0.61 7.54 -1.30
C GLU A 29 0.40 6.96 -2.30
N LEU A 30 -0.08 6.07 -3.18
CA LEU A 30 0.72 5.54 -4.27
C LEU A 30 0.74 6.55 -5.41
N GLU A 31 1.91 6.81 -5.98
CA GLU A 31 2.03 7.67 -7.17
C GLU A 31 1.31 7.08 -8.39
N ASP A 32 1.24 5.75 -8.47
CA ASP A 32 0.68 4.99 -9.58
C ASP A 32 -0.19 3.85 -9.01
N ASP A 33 -1.51 4.05 -9.07
CA ASP A 33 -2.54 3.16 -8.53
C ASP A 33 -2.79 1.93 -9.41
N ASP A 34 -2.38 1.95 -10.68
CA ASP A 34 -2.48 0.78 -11.57
C ASP A 34 -1.47 -0.33 -11.21
N ARG A 35 -0.41 0.01 -10.46
CA ARG A 35 0.62 -0.94 -10.04
C ARG A 35 0.18 -1.88 -8.93
N PHE A 36 -0.72 -1.44 -8.06
CA PHE A 36 -1.22 -2.22 -6.94
C PHE A 36 -2.70 -1.96 -6.69
N SER A 37 -3.47 -3.05 -6.56
CA SER A 37 -4.89 -2.99 -6.19
C SER A 37 -5.09 -3.40 -4.73
N PHE A 38 -6.12 -2.85 -4.10
CA PHE A 38 -6.44 -3.09 -2.69
C PHE A 38 -7.80 -3.76 -2.56
N ALA A 39 -7.91 -4.71 -1.62
CA ALA A 39 -9.18 -5.33 -1.24
C ALA A 39 -9.31 -5.31 0.28
N ILE A 40 -10.48 -4.91 0.77
CA ILE A 40 -10.80 -4.85 2.20
C ILE A 40 -11.55 -6.13 2.59
N GLY A 41 -11.05 -6.82 3.61
CA GLY A 41 -11.73 -7.90 4.32
C GLY A 41 -12.13 -7.46 5.73
N GLU A 42 -12.80 -8.35 6.47
CA GLU A 42 -13.32 -8.08 7.81
C GLU A 42 -12.23 -7.67 8.82
N ASP A 43 -11.06 -8.31 8.74
CA ASP A 43 -9.94 -8.17 9.67
C ASP A 43 -8.61 -7.81 8.99
N SER A 44 -8.65 -7.54 7.68
CA SER A 44 -7.43 -7.43 6.88
C SER A 44 -7.61 -6.60 5.61
N ILE A 45 -6.50 -6.08 5.11
CA ILE A 45 -6.37 -5.47 3.79
C ILE A 45 -5.42 -6.34 2.96
N VAL A 46 -5.84 -6.66 1.74
CA VAL A 46 -5.02 -7.38 0.76
C VAL A 46 -4.55 -6.43 -0.32
N PHE A 47 -3.25 -6.41 -0.55
CA PHE A 47 -2.58 -5.63 -1.58
C PHE A 47 -2.16 -6.61 -2.67
N LYS A 48 -2.60 -6.40 -3.91
CA LYS A 48 -2.29 -7.27 -5.04
C LYS A 48 -1.48 -6.51 -6.09
N CYS A 49 -0.31 -7.02 -6.42
CA CYS A 49 0.50 -6.52 -7.53
C CYS A 49 -0.27 -6.67 -8.85
N GLY A 50 -0.39 -5.59 -9.62
CA GLY A 50 -1.07 -5.59 -10.92
C GLY A 50 -0.38 -6.46 -11.99
N PHE A 51 0.94 -6.66 -11.85
CA PHE A 51 1.77 -7.34 -12.85
C PHE A 51 1.81 -8.86 -12.67
N CYS A 52 2.26 -9.34 -11.50
CA CYS A 52 2.41 -10.77 -11.23
C CYS A 52 1.26 -11.36 -10.39
N GLY A 53 0.37 -10.52 -9.86
CA GLY A 53 -0.74 -10.96 -9.03
C GLY A 53 -0.37 -11.43 -7.63
N TYR A 54 0.90 -11.26 -7.20
CA TYR A 54 1.34 -11.56 -5.85
C TYR A 54 0.55 -10.73 -4.83
N ARG A 55 0.31 -11.30 -3.64
CA ARG A 55 -0.59 -10.72 -2.63
C ARG A 55 0.11 -10.55 -1.30
N TYR A 56 0.08 -9.34 -0.76
CA TYR A 56 0.46 -9.03 0.61
C TYR A 56 -0.82 -8.89 1.45
N ARG A 57 -0.81 -9.40 2.68
CA ARG A 57 -1.94 -9.28 3.60
C ARG A 57 -1.48 -8.52 4.84
N LEU A 58 -2.09 -7.37 5.08
CA LEU A 58 -1.97 -6.63 6.33
C LEU A 58 -3.17 -6.98 7.20
N LYS A 59 -2.92 -7.48 8.40
CA LYS A 59 -3.98 -7.67 9.40
C LYS A 59 -4.23 -6.36 10.13
N ARG A 60 -5.45 -6.19 10.64
CA ARG A 60 -5.77 -5.10 11.55
C ARG A 60 -4.80 -5.13 12.75
N TYR A 61 -4.31 -3.96 13.13
CA TYR A 61 -3.53 -3.80 14.35
C TYR A 61 -4.47 -3.98 15.56
N GLU A 62 -4.11 -4.85 16.50
CA GLU A 62 -4.87 -5.10 17.74
C GLU A 62 -4.58 -4.04 18.81
#